data_AF-X1GB53-F1
#
_entry.id   AF-X1GB53-F1
#
_cell.length_a   1.000
_cell.length_b   1.000
_cell.length_c   1.000
_cell.angle_alpha   90.00
_cell.angle_beta   90.00
_cell.angle_gamma   90.00
#
_symmetry.space_group_name_H-M   'P 1'
#
loop_
_entity.id
_entity.type
_entity.pdbx_description
1 polymer ?
#
loop_
_entity_poly.entity_id
_entity_poly.type
_entity_poly.pdbx_seq_one_letter_code
_entity_poly.pdbx_strand_id
1 'polypeptide(L)'
;MLTADQARGYIQDDIDAMSLDFAKATLSGAILQVAYAGINQHSTNATLPGSCQDSAISPTSPKVKFCVGRQVHAIPIGLIVYAGRVQYNHWEEGTPSNPTARAVFHHLLSARLNDMWHDMIYELDWPCTRPVAHHVVLLELTWNVYQDYASDMTEMMK
;
A
#
# COMPACT_ATOMS: atom_id res chain seq x y z
N MET A 1 -2.05 17.87 -36.17
CA MET A 1 -1.60 16.48 -36.43
C MET A 1 -0.17 16.40 -35.95
N LEU A 2 0.14 15.51 -35.00
CA LEU A 2 1.51 15.34 -34.48
C LEU A 2 2.41 14.81 -35.61
N THR A 3 3.64 15.32 -35.70
CA THR A 3 4.66 14.75 -36.60
C THR A 3 5.14 13.40 -36.06
N ALA A 4 5.69 12.54 -36.92
CA ALA A 4 6.20 11.23 -36.51
C ALA A 4 7.28 11.33 -35.43
N ASP A 5 8.12 12.37 -35.48
CA ASP A 5 9.16 12.62 -34.48
C ASP A 5 8.57 13.09 -33.14
N GLN A 6 7.55 13.94 -33.16
CA GLN A 6 6.82 14.33 -31.95
C GLN A 6 6.12 13.12 -31.31
N ALA A 7 5.47 12.27 -32.12
CA ALA A 7 4.83 11.05 -31.63
C ALA A 7 5.82 10.09 -30.97
N ARG A 8 7.04 9.94 -31.52
CA ARG A 8 8.10 9.13 -30.89
C ARG A 8 8.58 9.71 -29.56
N GLY A 9 8.73 11.03 -29.48
CA GLY A 9 9.10 11.71 -28.23
C GLY A 9 8.11 11.41 -27.11
N TYR A 10 6.81 11.59 -27.37
CA TYR A 10 5.75 11.30 -26.40
C TYR A 10 5.77 9.84 -25.93
N ILE A 11 5.97 8.89 -26.83
CA ILE A 11 6.03 7.46 -26.48
C ILE A 11 7.24 7.19 -25.58
N GLN A 12 8.40 7.80 -25.85
CA GLN A 12 9.59 7.61 -25.03
C GLN A 12 9.41 8.20 -23.63
N ASP A 13 8.85 9.40 -23.53
CA ASP A 13 8.56 10.03 -22.24
C ASP A 13 7.60 9.17 -21.39
N ASP A 14 6.56 8.61 -22.02
CA ASP A 14 5.62 7.69 -21.36
C ASP A 14 6.32 6.40 -20.88
N ILE A 15 7.20 5.82 -21.70
CA ILE A 15 7.98 4.62 -21.34
C ILE A 15 8.88 4.90 -20.13
N ASP A 16 9.58 6.04 -20.12
CA ASP A 16 10.48 6.41 -19.04
C ASP A 16 9.71 6.68 -17.75
N ALA A 17 8.56 7.34 -17.84
CA ALA A 17 7.68 7.57 -16.70
C ALA A 17 7.15 6.26 -16.09
N MET A 18 6.64 5.33 -16.92
CA MET A 18 6.19 4.02 -16.47
C MET A 18 7.33 3.20 -15.85
N SER A 19 8.51 3.23 -16.45
CA SER A 19 9.69 2.51 -15.94
C SER A 19 10.13 3.03 -14.58
N LEU A 20 10.11 4.35 -14.39
CA LEU A 20 10.40 4.99 -13.10
C LEU A 20 9.36 4.62 -12.04
N ASP A 21 8.07 4.63 -12.39
CA ASP A 21 6.97 4.25 -11.50
C ASP A 21 7.13 2.80 -11.01
N PHE A 22 7.41 1.89 -11.94
CA PHE A 22 7.63 0.48 -11.63
C PHE A 22 8.89 0.26 -10.77
N ALA A 23 9.97 1.02 -11.03
CA ALA A 23 11.19 0.96 -10.22
C ALA A 23 10.92 1.41 -8.77
N LYS A 24 10.19 2.52 -8.59
CA LYS A 24 9.75 2.98 -7.26
C LYS A 24 8.90 1.92 -6.57
N ALA A 25 7.90 1.39 -7.27
CA ALA A 25 7.02 0.36 -6.75
C ALA A 25 7.78 -0.91 -6.34
N THR A 26 8.79 -1.31 -7.11
CA THR A 26 9.66 -2.46 -6.80
C THR A 26 10.42 -2.26 -5.50
N LEU A 27 11.08 -1.09 -5.34
CA LEU A 27 11.83 -0.77 -4.13
C LEU A 27 10.91 -0.69 -2.91
N SER A 28 9.80 0.03 -3.03
CA SER A 28 8.80 0.14 -1.96
C SER A 28 8.15 -1.20 -1.63
N GLY A 29 7.92 -2.05 -2.63
CA GLY A 29 7.43 -3.41 -2.44
C GLY A 29 8.40 -4.26 -1.61
N ALA A 30 9.71 -4.15 -1.86
CA ALA A 30 10.72 -4.81 -1.03
C ALA A 30 10.70 -4.31 0.42
N ILE A 31 10.53 -3.00 0.65
CA ILE A 31 10.38 -2.42 2.00
C ILE A 31 9.13 -3.01 2.69
N LEU A 32 8.00 -3.08 2.00
CA LEU A 32 6.76 -3.68 2.52
C LEU A 32 6.93 -5.17 2.83
N GLN A 33 7.70 -5.92 2.04
CA GLN A 33 8.00 -7.33 2.34
C GLN A 33 8.79 -7.48 3.64
N VAL A 34 9.81 -6.65 3.86
CA VAL A 34 10.62 -6.69 5.08
C VAL A 34 9.76 -6.28 6.28
N ALA A 35 8.98 -5.21 6.16
CA ALA A 35 8.05 -4.77 7.19
C ALA A 35 7.04 -5.88 7.56
N TYR A 36 6.41 -6.48 6.54
CA TYR A 36 5.48 -7.58 6.72
C TYR A 36 6.11 -8.74 7.48
N ALA A 37 7.31 -9.17 7.06
CA ALA A 37 8.03 -10.26 7.71
C ALA A 37 8.33 -9.95 9.17
N GLY A 38 8.79 -8.73 9.47
CA GLY A 38 9.08 -8.28 10.83
C GLY A 38 7.85 -8.30 11.74
N ILE A 39 6.71 -7.73 11.29
CA ILE A 39 5.45 -7.77 12.05
C ILE A 39 5.00 -9.23 12.24
N ASN A 40 4.99 -10.03 11.17
CA ASN A 40 4.50 -11.41 11.24
C ASN A 40 5.29 -12.28 12.23
N GLN A 41 6.61 -12.07 12.30
CA GLN A 41 7.51 -12.83 13.16
C GLN A 41 7.54 -12.31 14.60
N HIS A 42 7.49 -10.99 14.80
CA HIS A 42 7.80 -10.39 16.10
C HIS A 42 6.59 -9.75 16.81
N SER A 43 5.54 -9.33 16.09
CA SER A 43 4.35 -8.76 16.73
C SER A 43 3.67 -9.79 17.64
N THR A 44 3.44 -9.37 18.88
CA THR A 44 2.74 -10.17 19.90
C THR A 44 1.26 -9.82 20.01
N ASN A 45 0.76 -8.87 19.20
CA ASN A 45 -0.61 -8.41 19.29
C ASN A 45 -1.62 -9.53 19.00
N ALA A 46 -2.48 -9.77 19.98
CA ALA A 46 -3.59 -10.71 19.91
C ALA A 46 -4.95 -10.01 20.05
N THR A 47 -4.97 -8.67 20.12
CA THR A 47 -6.19 -7.90 20.28
C THR A 47 -6.64 -7.26 18.97
N LEU A 48 -7.94 -7.35 18.68
CA LEU A 48 -8.56 -6.67 17.55
C LEU A 48 -9.12 -5.32 18.04
N PRO A 49 -8.47 -4.19 17.74
CA PRO A 49 -8.98 -2.88 18.12
C PRO A 49 -10.26 -2.57 17.33
N GLY A 50 -11.11 -1.69 17.89
CA GLY A 50 -12.38 -1.30 17.25
C GLY A 50 -12.20 -0.75 15.83
N SER A 51 -11.07 -0.09 15.56
CA SER A 51 -10.69 0.42 14.23
C SER A 51 -10.54 -0.67 13.15
N CYS A 52 -10.41 -1.94 13.54
CA CYS A 52 -10.21 -3.06 12.61
C CYS A 52 -11.47 -3.92 12.40
N GLN A 53 -12.61 -3.55 13.00
CA GLN A 53 -13.84 -4.33 12.89
C GLN A 53 -14.35 -4.41 11.44
N ASP A 54 -14.15 -3.35 10.65
CA ASP A 54 -14.57 -3.29 9.25
C ASP A 54 -13.56 -3.92 8.28
N SER A 55 -12.38 -4.34 8.74
CA SER A 55 -11.29 -4.84 7.89
C SER A 55 -11.43 -6.32 7.48
N ALA A 56 -12.59 -6.94 7.67
CA ALA A 56 -12.84 -8.36 7.41
C ALA A 56 -11.82 -9.30 8.09
N ILE A 57 -11.40 -8.96 9.32
CA ILE A 57 -10.46 -9.74 10.13
C ILE A 57 -11.24 -10.44 11.24
N SER A 58 -11.16 -11.78 11.27
CA SER A 58 -11.64 -12.54 12.43
C SER A 58 -10.72 -12.30 13.64
N PRO A 59 -11.24 -12.16 14.88
CA PRO A 59 -10.43 -12.07 16.10
C PRO A 59 -9.48 -13.26 16.30
N THR A 60 -9.76 -14.40 15.68
CA THR A 60 -8.91 -15.61 15.73
C THR A 60 -7.90 -15.69 14.57
N SER A 61 -7.91 -14.71 13.66
CA SER A 61 -7.04 -14.72 12.49
C SER A 61 -5.60 -14.39 12.88
N PRO A 62 -4.59 -15.03 12.25
CA PRO A 62 -3.19 -14.60 12.41
C PRO A 62 -2.96 -13.16 11.94
N LYS A 63 -3.89 -12.58 11.16
CA LYS A 63 -3.86 -11.19 10.71
C LYS A 63 -4.04 -10.17 11.85
N VAL A 64 -4.51 -10.59 13.02
CA VAL A 64 -4.66 -9.70 14.19
C VAL A 64 -3.33 -9.08 14.61
N LYS A 65 -2.21 -9.79 14.39
CA LYS A 65 -0.85 -9.26 14.61
C LYS A 65 -0.53 -7.98 13.84
N PHE A 66 -1.22 -7.74 12.72
CA PHE A 66 -1.06 -6.56 11.88
C PHE A 66 -1.95 -5.39 12.32
N CYS A 67 -2.84 -5.58 13.30
CA CYS A 67 -3.65 -4.50 13.88
C CYS A 67 -2.85 -3.67 14.89
N VAL A 68 -1.71 -3.14 14.46
CA VAL A 68 -0.69 -2.47 15.31
C VAL A 68 -0.16 -1.18 14.68
N GLY A 69 0.49 -0.36 15.51
CA GLY A 69 1.08 0.93 15.13
C GLY A 69 0.09 2.08 15.15
N ARG A 70 0.60 3.28 14.83
CA ARG A 70 -0.22 4.48 14.68
C ARG A 70 -1.34 4.30 13.64
N GLN A 71 -2.37 5.13 13.75
CA GLN A 71 -3.49 5.11 12.82
C GLN A 71 -3.29 6.12 11.68
N VAL A 72 -3.61 5.69 10.47
CA VAL A 72 -3.71 6.52 9.26
C VAL A 72 -5.10 6.31 8.69
N HIS A 73 -5.87 7.39 8.56
CA HIS A 73 -7.28 7.32 8.19
C HIS A 73 -8.08 6.34 9.08
N ALA A 74 -7.81 6.29 10.39
CA ALA A 74 -8.41 5.34 11.33
C ALA A 74 -8.09 3.85 11.07
N ILE A 75 -7.10 3.53 10.23
CA ILE A 75 -6.57 2.18 10.03
C ILE A 75 -5.16 2.08 10.64
N PRO A 76 -4.84 1.05 11.45
CA PRO A 76 -3.48 0.83 11.91
C PRO A 76 -2.52 0.60 10.74
N ILE A 77 -1.37 1.26 10.76
CA ILE A 77 -0.38 1.16 9.67
C ILE A 77 0.10 -0.28 9.42
N GLY A 78 0.06 -1.18 10.41
CA GLY A 78 0.37 -2.59 10.21
C GLY A 78 -0.58 -3.28 9.22
N LEU A 79 -1.87 -2.89 9.17
CA LEU A 79 -2.83 -3.39 8.18
C LEU A 79 -2.58 -2.81 6.79
N ILE A 80 -2.12 -1.56 6.73
CA ILE A 80 -1.69 -0.92 5.49
C ILE A 80 -0.46 -1.66 4.92
N VAL A 81 0.51 -2.01 5.77
CA VAL A 81 1.65 -2.86 5.39
C VAL A 81 1.19 -4.21 4.86
N TYR A 82 0.27 -4.87 5.57
CA TYR A 82 -0.30 -6.16 5.13
C TYR A 82 -0.95 -6.03 3.74
N ALA A 83 -1.84 -5.05 3.56
CA ALA A 83 -2.58 -4.85 2.32
C ALA A 83 -1.65 -4.47 1.16
N GLY A 84 -0.74 -3.53 1.39
CA GLY A 84 0.26 -3.10 0.41
C GLY A 84 1.14 -4.25 -0.06
N ARG A 85 1.60 -5.12 0.85
CA ARG A 85 2.36 -6.33 0.48
C ARG A 85 1.53 -7.31 -0.34
N VAL A 86 0.27 -7.53 0.03
CA VAL A 86 -0.62 -8.45 -0.71
C VAL A 86 -0.85 -7.94 -2.13
N GLN A 87 -1.15 -6.65 -2.29
CA GLN A 87 -1.34 -6.03 -3.60
C GLN A 87 -0.04 -6.05 -4.41
N TYR A 88 1.10 -5.70 -3.82
CA TYR A 88 2.38 -5.76 -4.52
C TYR A 88 2.72 -7.17 -5.03
N ASN A 89 2.29 -8.22 -4.35
CA ASN A 89 2.56 -9.60 -4.78
C ASN A 89 1.61 -10.14 -5.85
N HIS A 90 0.44 -9.54 -5.99
CA HIS A 90 -0.61 -10.00 -6.90
C HIS A 90 -1.16 -8.79 -7.67
N TRP A 91 -0.30 -7.83 -8.01
CA TRP A 91 -0.72 -6.54 -8.56
C TRP A 91 -1.36 -6.68 -9.93
N GLU A 92 -1.00 -7.75 -10.67
CA GLU A 92 -1.58 -8.10 -11.96
C GLU A 92 -3.07 -8.45 -11.85
N GLU A 93 -3.55 -8.86 -10.66
CA GLU A 93 -4.97 -9.12 -10.38
C GLU A 93 -5.80 -7.84 -10.22
N GLY A 94 -5.16 -6.66 -10.14
CA GLY A 94 -5.83 -5.39 -9.86
C GLY A 94 -6.27 -5.30 -8.39
N THR A 95 -7.57 -5.17 -8.16
CA THR A 95 -8.16 -5.18 -6.81
C THR A 95 -7.86 -6.51 -6.11
N PRO A 96 -7.25 -6.51 -4.90
CA PRO A 96 -6.88 -7.75 -4.21
C PRO A 96 -8.06 -8.70 -3.98
N SER A 97 -7.89 -9.95 -4.37
CA SER A 97 -8.83 -11.04 -4.03
C SER A 97 -8.94 -11.28 -2.51
N ASN A 98 -7.89 -10.93 -1.76
CA ASN A 98 -7.88 -11.02 -0.29
C ASN A 98 -8.83 -9.98 0.33
N PRO A 99 -9.85 -10.40 1.10
CA PRO A 99 -10.89 -9.49 1.60
C PRO A 99 -10.34 -8.41 2.55
N THR A 100 -9.31 -8.74 3.33
CA THR A 100 -8.67 -7.78 4.25
C THR A 100 -7.91 -6.71 3.47
N ALA A 101 -7.13 -7.11 2.47
CA ALA A 101 -6.40 -6.15 1.65
C ALA A 101 -7.35 -5.25 0.86
N ARG A 102 -8.41 -5.84 0.27
CA ARG A 102 -9.45 -5.09 -0.43
C ARG A 102 -10.15 -4.08 0.47
N ALA A 103 -10.52 -4.47 1.70
CA ALA A 103 -11.16 -3.56 2.65
C ALA A 103 -10.27 -2.37 2.99
N VAL A 104 -8.95 -2.60 3.19
CA VAL A 104 -7.99 -1.53 3.44
C VAL A 104 -7.92 -0.58 2.24
N PHE A 105 -7.78 -1.08 1.01
CA PHE A 105 -7.71 -0.20 -0.17
C PHE A 105 -9.02 0.56 -0.44
N HIS A 106 -10.19 -0.06 -0.24
CA HIS A 106 -11.47 0.65 -0.34
C HIS A 106 -11.56 1.80 0.68
N HIS A 107 -11.06 1.58 1.89
CA HIS A 107 -11.05 2.62 2.92
C HIS A 107 -10.06 3.74 2.59
N LEU A 108 -8.86 3.41 2.12
CA LEU A 108 -7.89 4.39 1.65
C LEU A 108 -8.42 5.20 0.47
N LEU A 109 -9.08 4.54 -0.50
CA LEU A 109 -9.76 5.22 -1.61
C LEU A 109 -10.80 6.20 -1.07
N SER A 110 -11.68 5.74 -0.17
CA SER A 110 -12.73 6.56 0.44
C SER A 110 -12.17 7.76 1.20
N ALA A 111 -11.03 7.60 1.87
CA ALA A 111 -10.35 8.68 2.58
C ALA A 111 -9.72 9.71 1.63
N ARG A 112 -9.35 9.31 0.42
CA ARG A 112 -8.73 10.16 -0.62
C ARG A 112 -9.73 10.78 -1.59
N LEU A 113 -11.01 10.39 -1.59
CA LEU A 113 -12.03 10.98 -2.49
C LEU A 113 -12.18 12.51 -2.37
N ASN A 114 -11.77 13.12 -1.25
CA ASN A 114 -11.79 14.57 -1.06
C ASN A 114 -10.47 15.26 -1.49
N ASP A 115 -9.46 14.51 -1.92
CA ASP A 115 -8.17 15.00 -2.39
C ASP A 115 -8.12 14.94 -3.91
N MET A 116 -8.33 16.08 -4.57
CA MET A 116 -8.40 16.15 -6.03
C MET A 116 -7.13 15.67 -6.76
N TRP A 117 -6.01 15.55 -6.05
CA TRP A 117 -4.74 15.11 -6.64
C TRP A 117 -4.51 13.59 -6.49
N HIS A 118 -5.25 12.93 -5.60
CA HIS A 118 -5.03 11.52 -5.23
C HIS A 118 -6.32 10.69 -5.20
N ASP A 119 -7.44 11.24 -5.67
CA ASP A 119 -8.78 10.65 -5.60
C ASP A 119 -8.90 9.26 -6.25
N MET A 120 -8.11 8.96 -7.28
CA MET A 120 -8.14 7.68 -8.00
C MET A 120 -6.90 6.82 -7.79
N ILE A 121 -6.02 7.17 -6.85
CA ILE A 121 -4.73 6.47 -6.69
C ILE A 121 -4.88 5.00 -6.28
N TYR A 122 -5.98 4.68 -5.60
CA TYR A 122 -6.36 3.35 -5.15
C TYR A 122 -7.54 2.76 -5.93
N GLU A 123 -7.86 3.31 -7.10
CA GLU A 123 -8.70 2.64 -8.09
C GLU A 123 -7.83 1.60 -8.82
N LEU A 124 -7.74 0.39 -8.28
CA LEU A 124 -6.71 -0.59 -8.69
C LEU A 124 -7.00 -1.29 -10.02
N ASP A 125 -8.23 -1.19 -10.53
CA ASP A 125 -8.68 -1.84 -11.76
C ASP A 125 -8.67 -0.89 -12.98
N TRP A 126 -8.43 0.42 -12.77
CA TRP A 126 -8.48 1.43 -13.83
C TRP A 126 -7.32 2.45 -13.71
N PRO A 127 -6.74 2.94 -14.81
CA PRO A 127 -6.93 2.51 -16.21
C PRO A 127 -6.07 1.29 -16.58
N CYS A 128 -5.14 0.88 -15.71
CA CYS A 128 -4.29 -0.29 -15.86
C CYS A 128 -3.93 -0.88 -14.49
N THR A 129 -3.74 -2.19 -14.43
CA THR A 129 -3.24 -2.86 -13.23
C THR A 129 -1.77 -2.50 -13.03
N ARG A 130 -1.41 -2.11 -11.81
CA ARG A 130 -0.05 -1.67 -11.46
C ARG A 130 0.26 -1.87 -9.98
N PRO A 131 1.53 -2.06 -9.60
CA PRO A 131 1.91 -2.09 -8.20
C PRO A 131 1.85 -0.67 -7.59
N VAL A 132 1.04 -0.49 -6.53
CA VAL A 132 0.89 0.82 -5.86
C VAL A 132 1.73 0.95 -4.59
N ALA A 133 2.71 0.05 -4.41
CA ALA A 133 3.52 -0.04 -3.19
C ALA A 133 4.21 1.29 -2.82
N HIS A 134 4.67 2.06 -3.81
CA HIS A 134 5.35 3.32 -3.55
C HIS A 134 4.39 4.42 -3.09
N HIS A 135 3.14 4.43 -3.56
CA HIS A 135 2.09 5.30 -3.02
C HIS A 135 1.78 4.96 -1.56
N VAL A 136 1.65 3.67 -1.25
CA VAL A 136 1.44 3.20 0.13
C VAL A 136 2.57 3.68 1.05
N VAL A 137 3.83 3.48 0.64
CA VAL A 137 5.01 3.84 1.44
C VAL A 137 5.14 5.36 1.62
N LEU A 138 4.93 6.15 0.56
CA LEU A 138 5.18 7.59 0.59
C LEU A 138 4.00 8.39 1.13
N LEU A 139 2.76 8.01 0.81
CA LEU A 139 1.57 8.79 1.13
C LEU A 139 0.90 8.36 2.43
N GLU A 140 0.85 7.05 2.72
CA GLU A 140 0.15 6.53 3.89
C GLU A 140 1.11 6.26 5.04
N LEU A 141 2.18 5.52 4.76
CA LEU A 141 3.21 5.21 5.75
C LEU A 141 4.17 6.38 5.97
N THR A 142 4.24 7.32 5.02
CA THR A 142 5.11 8.51 5.10
C THR A 142 6.57 8.16 5.46
N TRP A 143 7.06 7.01 5.00
CA TRP A 143 8.43 6.54 5.26
C TRP A 143 9.39 7.19 4.26
N ASN A 144 9.67 8.48 4.47
CA ASN A 144 10.51 9.27 3.57
C ASN A 144 11.99 9.10 3.90
N VAL A 145 12.31 8.83 5.17
CA VAL A 145 13.66 8.49 5.62
C VAL A 145 13.65 7.19 6.44
N TYR A 146 14.82 6.57 6.59
CA TYR A 146 14.95 5.31 7.33
C TYR A 146 14.46 5.42 8.78
N GLN A 147 14.61 6.59 9.41
CA GLN A 147 14.18 6.84 10.78
C GLN A 147 12.66 6.71 10.94
N ASP A 148 11.88 7.17 9.95
CA ASP A 148 10.41 7.05 9.95
C ASP A 148 10.01 5.58 9.97
N TYR A 149 10.61 4.80 9.05
CA TYR A 149 10.45 3.36 8.97
C TYR A 149 10.84 2.67 10.29
N ALA A 150 12.04 2.94 10.79
CA ALA A 150 12.57 2.29 11.97
C ALA A 150 11.72 2.58 13.23
N SER A 151 11.22 3.80 13.36
CA SER A 151 10.33 4.20 14.46
C SER A 151 9.03 3.41 14.43
N ASP A 152 8.32 3.43 13.29
CA ASP A 152 7.05 2.72 13.12
C ASP A 152 7.24 1.20 13.32
N MET A 153 8.29 0.63 12.73
CA MET A 153 8.59 -0.81 12.87
C MET A 153 8.91 -1.21 14.32
N THR A 154 9.65 -0.38 15.07
CA THR A 154 9.96 -0.65 16.48
C THR A 154 8.70 -0.63 17.34
N GLU A 155 7.73 0.23 17.03
CA GLU A 155 6.45 0.26 17.72
C GLU A 155 5.59 -0.97 17.40
N MET A 156 5.52 -1.36 16.12
CA MET A 156 4.68 -2.45 15.65
C MET A 156 5.17 -3.86 16.03
N MET A 157 6.44 -4.03 16.42
CA MET A 157 7.04 -5.32 16.77
C MET A 157 7.06 -5.61 18.28
N LYS A 158 6.41 -4.80 19.09
CA LYS A 158 6.24 -5.03 20.53
C LYS A 158 4.99 -5.89 20.77
#